data_AF-A0A7J9H2V5-F1
#
_entry.id   AF-A0A7J9H2V5-F1
#
_cell.length_a   1.000
_cell.length_b   1.000
_cell.length_c   1.000
_cell.angle_alpha   90.00
_cell.angle_beta   90.00
_cell.angle_gamma   90.00
#
_symmetry.space_group_name_H-M   'P 1'
#
loop_
_entity.id
_entity.type
_entity.pdbx_description
1 polymer ?
#
loop_
_entity_poly.entity_id
_entity_poly.type
_entity_poly.pdbx_seq_one_letter_code
_entity_poly.pdbx_strand_id
1 'polypeptide(L)'
;MTTFVSTFSRDEDKEAIIGDEVDDVATFFSDKVAFPKLEKLTIIDCASLEEVFQLQVQGLDIEEACIVTSKLRQVELFRLPKLKHVWNKDTNKNISFENLQEVHVQECWSLKTLFPFSMARDLQQLKSLIVDSCGVEEIVSKSTIEGSDQHEILFEFNQLSFLALWALPSLVCFYPGMHNIMCPMLKKGRTYWPMKIT
;
A
#
# COMPACT_ATOMS: atom_id res chain seq x y z
N MET A 1 -2.25 25.62 -8.02
CA MET A 1 -0.81 25.52 -7.74
C MET A 1 -0.72 25.64 -6.24
N THR A 2 -0.70 24.51 -5.53
CA THR A 2 -0.96 24.48 -4.09
C THR A 2 0.24 23.89 -3.38
N THR A 3 0.78 24.68 -2.46
CA THR A 3 2.05 24.45 -1.77
C THR A 3 1.86 23.40 -0.69
N PHE A 4 2.69 22.35 -0.71
CA PHE A 4 2.76 21.36 0.37
C PHE A 4 3.33 22.02 1.63
N VAL A 5 2.55 22.03 2.71
CA VAL A 5 3.07 22.33 4.05
C VAL A 5 2.99 21.04 4.86
N SER A 6 4.08 20.30 4.86
CA SER A 6 4.28 19.12 5.70
C SER A 6 5.07 19.53 6.94
N THR A 7 4.58 19.17 8.12
CA THR A 7 5.37 19.25 9.35
C THR A 7 6.38 18.11 9.35
N PHE A 8 7.55 18.33 8.75
CA PHE A 8 8.71 17.45 8.93
C PHE A 8 9.31 17.71 10.31
N SER A 9 9.38 16.68 11.16
CA SER A 9 10.00 16.76 12.47
C SER A 9 11.54 16.71 12.31
N ARG A 10 12.19 17.87 12.12
CA ARG A 10 13.66 18.02 11.93
C ARG A 10 14.45 17.27 13.02
N ASP A 11 15.61 16.65 12.78
CA ASP A 11 16.70 16.89 11.80
C ASP A 11 17.11 15.60 11.00
N GLU A 12 16.40 14.51 11.25
CA GLU A 12 16.73 13.12 10.96
C GLU A 12 15.57 12.41 10.22
N ASP A 13 14.81 13.17 9.42
CA ASP A 13 13.45 12.99 8.90
C ASP A 13 13.07 11.60 8.34
N LYS A 14 12.98 10.61 9.23
CA LYS A 14 12.47 9.27 8.99
C LYS A 14 10.95 9.19 9.14
N GLU A 15 10.30 10.18 9.72
CA GLU A 15 8.86 10.10 10.02
C GLU A 15 8.12 11.34 9.50
N ALA A 16 6.93 11.12 8.93
CA ALA A 16 6.02 12.18 8.51
C ALA A 16 4.62 11.90 9.07
N ILE A 17 4.03 12.92 9.71
CA ILE A 17 2.64 12.90 10.20
C ILE A 17 1.87 13.99 9.47
N ILE A 18 0.76 13.62 8.84
CA ILE A 18 -0.10 14.50 8.05
C ILE A 18 -1.52 14.46 8.64
N GLY A 19 -2.12 15.64 8.91
CA GLY A 19 -3.39 15.80 9.63
C GLY A 19 -4.38 16.77 8.98
N ASP A 20 -5.40 17.20 9.75
CA ASP A 20 -6.54 18.06 9.40
C ASP A 20 -6.22 19.35 8.59
N GLU A 21 -4.99 19.85 8.58
CA GLU A 21 -4.65 21.09 7.85
C GLU A 21 -4.42 20.89 6.33
N VAL A 22 -4.73 19.70 5.79
CA VAL A 22 -4.42 19.31 4.39
C VAL A 22 -5.67 18.88 3.60
N ASP A 23 -6.78 19.58 3.80
CA ASP A 23 -8.08 19.21 3.24
C ASP A 23 -8.26 19.41 1.72
N ASP A 24 -7.27 19.96 1.01
CA ASP A 24 -7.38 20.27 -0.42
C ASP A 24 -6.47 19.41 -1.33
N VAL A 25 -5.86 18.34 -0.80
CA VAL A 25 -4.89 17.52 -1.55
C VAL A 25 -5.49 16.17 -1.95
N ALA A 26 -5.59 15.92 -3.25
CA ALA A 26 -6.08 14.64 -3.79
C ALA A 26 -4.99 13.55 -3.83
N THR A 27 -3.70 13.93 -3.94
CA THR A 27 -2.54 13.03 -4.04
C THR A 27 -1.35 13.54 -3.22
N PHE A 28 -0.71 12.68 -2.41
CA PHE A 28 0.43 13.09 -1.56
C PHE A 28 1.80 12.89 -2.22
N PHE A 29 2.08 11.71 -2.76
CA PHE A 29 3.37 11.39 -3.36
C PHE A 29 3.22 11.24 -4.87
N SER A 30 4.06 11.94 -5.63
CA SER A 30 4.14 11.82 -7.09
C SER A 30 5.53 11.33 -7.51
N ASP A 31 5.67 10.89 -8.77
CA ASP A 31 6.94 10.49 -9.40
C ASP A 31 8.04 11.55 -9.34
N LYS A 32 7.69 12.81 -9.06
CA LYS A 32 8.60 13.95 -8.94
C LYS A 32 9.09 14.24 -7.52
N VAL A 33 8.52 13.57 -6.51
CA VAL A 33 8.83 13.83 -5.09
C VAL A 33 9.27 12.53 -4.43
N ALA A 34 10.58 12.32 -4.36
CA ALA A 34 11.18 11.22 -3.62
C ALA A 34 11.53 11.68 -2.20
N PHE A 35 11.08 10.94 -1.18
CA PHE A 35 11.56 11.09 0.19
C PHE A 35 12.51 9.93 0.53
N PRO A 36 13.78 9.98 0.08
CA PRO A 36 14.69 8.84 0.14
C PRO A 36 15.06 8.39 1.57
N LYS A 37 14.64 9.13 2.60
CA LYS A 37 14.91 8.81 4.02
C LYS A 37 13.67 8.44 4.82
N LEU A 38 12.47 8.61 4.27
CA LEU A 38 11.24 8.39 5.03
C LEU A 38 11.07 6.89 5.34
N GLU A 39 11.00 6.56 6.63
CA GLU A 39 10.79 5.21 7.15
C GLU A 39 9.36 5.02 7.72
N LYS A 40 8.69 6.07 8.17
CA LYS A 40 7.31 6.03 8.69
C LYS A 40 6.46 7.14 8.10
N LEU A 41 5.28 6.78 7.62
CA LEU A 41 4.26 7.71 7.14
C LEU A 41 2.98 7.48 7.93
N THR A 42 2.47 8.54 8.56
CA THR A 42 1.16 8.54 9.23
C THR A 42 0.29 9.64 8.62
N ILE A 43 -0.90 9.28 8.13
CA ILE A 43 -1.89 10.24 7.61
C ILE A 43 -3.20 10.04 8.39
N ILE A 44 -3.73 11.12 8.95
CA ILE A 44 -4.89 11.12 9.83
C ILE A 44 -5.86 12.21 9.35
N ASP A 45 -7.16 11.91 9.35
CA ASP A 45 -8.24 12.90 9.20
C ASP A 45 -8.21 13.75 7.91
N CYS A 46 -7.60 13.26 6.82
CA CYS A 46 -7.58 14.00 5.55
C CYS A 46 -8.83 13.71 4.70
N ALA A 47 -9.73 14.70 4.58
CA ALA A 47 -11.06 14.51 3.98
C ALA A 47 -11.07 14.41 2.44
N SER A 48 -10.03 14.91 1.77
CA SER A 48 -9.95 14.97 0.30
C SER A 48 -8.97 14.00 -0.34
N LEU A 49 -8.16 13.29 0.46
CA LEU A 49 -7.16 12.37 -0.08
C LEU A 49 -7.84 11.21 -0.81
N GLU A 50 -7.52 11.01 -2.09
CA GLU A 50 -8.01 9.88 -2.87
C GLU A 50 -6.92 8.82 -3.10
N GLU A 51 -5.65 9.23 -3.21
CA GLU A 51 -4.50 8.35 -3.47
C GLU A 51 -3.28 8.79 -2.65
N VAL A 52 -2.64 7.89 -1.89
CA VAL A 52 -1.40 8.24 -1.16
C VAL A 52 -0.24 8.34 -2.15
N PHE A 53 0.01 7.26 -2.91
CA PHE A 53 1.12 7.17 -3.85
C PHE A 53 0.62 7.14 -5.30
N GLN A 54 0.83 8.25 -6.02
CA GLN A 54 0.54 8.40 -7.44
C GLN A 54 1.81 8.13 -8.27
N LEU A 55 1.98 6.89 -8.70
CA LEU A 55 3.13 6.48 -9.52
C LEU A 55 2.76 6.60 -11.01
N GLN A 56 3.50 7.37 -11.81
CA GLN A 56 3.20 7.57 -13.24
C GLN A 56 3.89 6.54 -14.14
N VAL A 57 3.17 5.81 -14.99
CA VAL A 57 3.78 5.02 -16.08
C VAL A 57 4.50 5.96 -17.05
N GLN A 58 5.81 6.13 -16.91
CA GLN A 58 6.59 6.73 -17.98
C GLN A 58 6.94 5.61 -18.97
N GLY A 59 6.27 5.64 -20.12
CA GLY A 59 6.58 4.77 -21.28
C GLY A 59 7.90 5.16 -21.93
N LEU A 60 8.98 5.10 -21.17
CA LEU A 60 10.32 5.43 -21.64
C LEU A 60 11.07 4.13 -21.95
N ASP A 61 11.27 3.90 -23.25
CA ASP A 61 12.29 3.01 -23.80
C ASP A 61 13.67 3.48 -23.32
N ILE A 62 14.09 3.08 -22.11
CA ILE A 62 15.41 3.41 -21.59
C ILE A 62 15.99 2.15 -20.94
N GLU A 63 16.97 1.57 -21.64
CA GLU A 63 17.99 0.70 -21.08
C GLU A 63 18.57 1.38 -19.84
N GLU A 64 18.46 0.72 -18.67
CA GLU A 64 18.75 1.22 -17.31
C GLU A 64 17.67 2.10 -16.64
N ALA A 65 16.50 1.53 -16.33
CA ALA A 65 15.65 2.07 -15.27
C ALA A 65 16.34 1.86 -13.90
N CYS A 66 16.85 2.93 -13.28
CA CYS A 66 17.33 2.88 -11.90
C CYS A 66 16.13 2.63 -10.96
N ILE A 67 16.10 1.46 -10.30
CA ILE A 67 15.13 1.17 -9.26
C ILE A 67 15.54 1.92 -8.00
N VAL A 68 14.72 2.89 -7.61
CA VAL A 68 14.87 3.62 -6.34
C VAL A 68 14.13 2.83 -5.26
N THR A 69 14.86 2.20 -4.36
CA THR A 69 14.24 1.55 -3.21
C THR A 69 13.82 2.58 -2.16
N SER A 70 12.53 2.61 -1.85
CA SER A 70 11.98 3.38 -0.72
C SER A 70 12.53 2.86 0.61
N LYS A 71 12.84 3.78 1.54
CA LYS A 71 13.20 3.44 2.92
C LYS A 71 11.99 3.22 3.81
N LEU A 72 10.78 3.37 3.28
CA LEU A 72 9.54 3.29 4.03
C LEU A 72 9.37 1.89 4.63
N ARG A 73 9.24 1.83 5.95
CA ARG A 73 9.03 0.64 6.77
C ARG A 73 7.61 0.57 7.31
N GLN A 74 6.97 1.71 7.55
CA GLN A 74 5.68 1.78 8.21
C GLN A 74 4.74 2.78 7.53
N VAL A 75 3.51 2.37 7.28
CA VAL A 75 2.43 3.21 6.77
C VAL A 75 1.22 3.07 7.69
N GLU A 76 0.73 4.20 8.20
CA GLU A 76 -0.45 4.28 9.04
C GLU A 76 -1.45 5.28 8.46
N LEU A 77 -2.68 4.85 8.23
CA LEU A 77 -3.70 5.62 7.55
C LEU A 77 -4.99 5.56 8.36
N PHE A 78 -5.46 6.71 8.83
CA PHE A 78 -6.57 6.81 9.77
C PHE A 78 -7.61 7.82 9.29
N ARG A 79 -8.88 7.41 9.25
CA ARG A 79 -10.03 8.30 8.98
C ARG A 79 -9.87 9.10 7.69
N LEU A 80 -9.69 8.40 6.58
CA LEU A 80 -9.50 8.98 5.24
C LEU A 80 -10.75 8.67 4.38
N PRO A 81 -11.82 9.47 4.47
CA PRO A 81 -13.13 9.10 3.97
C PRO A 81 -13.20 8.99 2.44
N LYS A 82 -12.31 9.65 1.68
CA LYS A 82 -12.24 9.59 0.22
C LYS A 82 -11.10 8.73 -0.34
N LEU A 83 -10.27 8.14 0.52
CA LEU A 83 -9.13 7.35 0.07
C LEU A 83 -9.64 6.13 -0.70
N LYS A 84 -9.28 6.02 -1.99
CA LYS A 84 -9.69 4.92 -2.87
C LYS A 84 -8.60 3.86 -2.99
N HIS A 85 -7.35 4.32 -3.08
CA HIS A 85 -6.17 3.46 -3.27
C HIS A 85 -5.00 3.99 -2.44
N VAL A 86 -4.28 3.11 -1.75
CA VAL A 86 -3.02 3.52 -1.11
C VAL A 86 -1.95 3.72 -2.18
N TRP A 87 -1.85 2.78 -3.13
CA TRP A 87 -0.98 2.87 -4.30
C TRP A 87 -1.83 2.79 -5.57
N ASN A 88 -1.65 3.73 -6.50
CA ASN A 88 -2.70 3.99 -7.49
C ASN A 88 -2.89 2.96 -8.63
N LYS A 89 -1.88 2.14 -8.97
CA LYS A 89 -1.94 1.04 -9.98
C LYS A 89 -0.63 0.25 -10.05
N ASP A 90 -0.65 -0.87 -10.80
CA ASP A 90 0.50 -1.68 -11.23
C ASP A 90 1.44 -0.87 -12.13
N THR A 91 2.18 0.08 -11.55
CA THR A 91 2.95 1.04 -12.35
C THR A 91 4.28 1.38 -11.70
N ASN A 92 5.32 1.29 -12.53
CA ASN A 92 6.73 1.62 -12.35
C ASN A 92 7.62 0.59 -11.68
N LYS A 93 8.47 -0.03 -12.51
CA LYS A 93 9.71 -0.71 -12.11
C LYS A 93 10.68 0.23 -11.37
N ASN A 94 10.41 1.53 -11.30
CA ASN A 94 11.35 2.55 -10.84
C ASN A 94 11.32 2.77 -9.32
N ILE A 95 10.28 2.37 -8.58
CA ILE A 95 10.24 2.52 -7.11
C ILE A 95 9.85 1.19 -6.45
N SER A 96 10.73 0.67 -5.61
CA SER A 96 10.48 -0.54 -4.82
C SER A 96 10.11 -0.18 -3.37
N PHE A 97 9.10 -0.86 -2.82
CA PHE A 97 8.71 -0.76 -1.40
C PHE A 97 9.12 -2.00 -0.59
N GLU A 98 10.18 -2.71 -1.01
CA GLU A 98 10.63 -3.96 -0.38
C GLU A 98 10.95 -3.85 1.13
N ASN A 99 11.24 -2.64 1.62
CA ASN A 99 11.54 -2.37 3.03
C ASN A 99 10.30 -2.22 3.91
N LEU A 100 9.10 -2.20 3.32
CA LEU A 100 7.85 -2.02 4.06
C LEU A 100 7.60 -3.23 4.96
N GLN A 101 7.41 -2.97 6.24
CA GLN A 101 7.26 -3.99 7.30
C GLN A 101 5.88 -3.95 7.93
N GLU A 102 5.27 -2.76 8.03
CA GLU A 102 4.02 -2.56 8.76
C GLU A 102 3.06 -1.67 7.98
N VAL A 103 1.83 -2.14 7.82
CA VAL A 103 0.74 -1.36 7.25
C VAL A 103 -0.46 -1.43 8.19
N HIS A 104 -0.94 -0.26 8.59
CA HIS A 104 -2.13 -0.11 9.41
C HIS A 104 -3.10 0.86 8.74
N VAL A 105 -4.30 0.39 8.43
CA VAL A 105 -5.35 1.21 7.83
C VAL A 105 -6.63 1.07 8.65
N GLN A 106 -7.16 2.19 9.12
CA GLN A 106 -8.34 2.22 9.97
C GLN A 106 -9.32 3.33 9.55
N GLU A 107 -10.62 3.02 9.57
CA GLU A 107 -11.71 3.98 9.30
C GLU A 107 -11.63 4.63 7.89
N CYS A 108 -11.17 3.88 6.89
CA CYS A 108 -11.07 4.33 5.49
C CYS A 108 -12.17 3.68 4.63
N TRP A 109 -13.37 4.26 4.62
CA TRP A 109 -14.57 3.63 4.05
C TRP A 109 -14.68 3.65 2.53
N SER A 110 -13.95 4.52 1.83
CA SER A 110 -13.90 4.54 0.35
C SER A 110 -12.80 3.66 -0.24
N LEU A 111 -11.97 3.06 0.61
CA LEU A 111 -10.80 2.29 0.19
C LEU A 111 -11.26 1.04 -0.54
N LYS A 112 -10.78 0.81 -1.77
CA LYS A 112 -11.15 -0.37 -2.57
C LYS A 112 -10.09 -1.46 -2.52
N THR A 113 -8.84 -1.06 -2.68
CA THR A 113 -7.68 -1.96 -2.72
C THR A 113 -6.54 -1.39 -1.91
N LEU A 114 -5.76 -2.25 -1.24
CA LEU A 114 -4.51 -1.83 -0.60
C LEU A 114 -3.38 -1.89 -1.63
N PHE A 115 -2.97 -3.08 -2.06
CA PHE A 115 -1.77 -3.27 -2.87
C PHE A 115 -2.08 -3.63 -4.33
N PRO A 116 -1.41 -3.02 -5.30
CA PRO A 116 -1.28 -3.59 -6.64
C PRO A 116 -0.57 -4.95 -6.60
N PHE A 117 -0.88 -5.85 -7.55
CA PHE A 117 -0.27 -7.19 -7.61
C PHE A 117 1.26 -7.12 -7.71
N SER A 118 1.76 -6.28 -8.61
CA SER A 118 3.20 -6.09 -8.83
C SER A 118 3.93 -5.69 -7.55
N MET A 119 3.32 -4.82 -6.76
CA MET A 119 3.87 -4.39 -5.48
C MET A 119 3.82 -5.49 -4.44
N ALA A 120 2.68 -6.18 -4.31
CA ALA A 120 2.50 -7.25 -3.31
C ALA A 120 3.58 -8.34 -3.44
N ARG A 121 4.01 -8.65 -4.67
CA ARG A 121 5.13 -9.57 -4.93
C ARG A 121 6.46 -9.11 -4.32
N ASP A 122 6.70 -7.81 -4.28
CA ASP A 122 7.98 -7.24 -3.85
C ASP A 122 8.00 -6.94 -2.33
N LEU A 123 6.86 -7.09 -1.63
CA LEU A 123 6.70 -6.87 -0.18
C LEU A 123 7.24 -8.03 0.69
N GLN A 124 8.47 -8.47 0.43
CA GLN A 124 9.09 -9.62 1.09
C GLN A 124 9.39 -9.40 2.59
N GLN A 125 9.46 -8.14 3.05
CA GLN A 125 9.71 -7.78 4.46
C GLN A 125 8.45 -7.44 5.24
N LEU A 126 7.25 -7.54 4.65
CA LEU A 126 6.01 -7.21 5.33
C LEU A 126 5.76 -8.18 6.49
N LYS A 127 5.69 -7.66 7.73
CA LYS A 127 5.52 -8.42 8.97
C LYS A 127 4.14 -8.30 9.58
N SER A 128 3.51 -7.13 9.42
CA SER A 128 2.24 -6.77 10.06
C SER A 128 1.32 -6.08 9.06
N LEU A 129 0.11 -6.61 8.92
CA LEU A 129 -0.98 -5.98 8.17
C LEU A 129 -2.23 -5.89 9.05
N ILE A 130 -2.67 -4.67 9.31
CA ILE A 130 -3.86 -4.37 10.11
C ILE A 130 -4.80 -3.53 9.25
N VAL A 131 -6.01 -4.04 9.04
CA VAL A 131 -7.08 -3.33 8.34
C VAL A 131 -8.34 -3.42 9.18
N ASP A 132 -8.83 -2.28 9.66
CA ASP A 132 -10.00 -2.20 10.54
C ASP A 132 -11.00 -1.16 10.04
N SER A 133 -12.29 -1.50 9.98
CA SER A 133 -13.36 -0.54 9.71
C SER A 133 -13.16 0.20 8.37
N CYS A 134 -12.86 -0.56 7.31
CA CYS A 134 -12.55 -0.05 5.97
C CYS A 134 -13.47 -0.65 4.90
N GLY A 135 -13.65 0.07 3.80
CA GLY A 135 -14.49 -0.34 2.66
C GLY A 135 -13.83 -1.29 1.66
N VAL A 136 -12.68 -1.87 2.02
CA VAL A 136 -11.81 -2.65 1.12
C VAL A 136 -12.55 -3.84 0.52
N GLU A 137 -12.46 -4.00 -0.80
CA GLU A 137 -13.06 -5.11 -1.55
C GLU A 137 -12.07 -6.28 -1.69
N GLU A 138 -10.79 -5.95 -1.87
CA GLU A 138 -9.67 -6.90 -1.98
C GLU A 138 -8.38 -6.30 -1.39
N ILE A 139 -7.55 -7.12 -0.72
CA ILE A 139 -6.28 -6.66 -0.14
C ILE A 139 -5.24 -6.41 -1.24
N VAL A 140 -5.17 -7.32 -2.21
CA VAL A 140 -4.28 -7.24 -3.37
C VAL A 140 -5.14 -7.23 -4.63
N SER A 141 -4.90 -6.27 -5.52
CA SER A 141 -5.65 -6.19 -6.78
C SER A 141 -5.19 -7.22 -7.80
N LYS A 142 -6.06 -7.56 -8.76
CA LYS A 142 -5.67 -8.43 -9.89
C LYS A 142 -4.56 -7.78 -10.73
N SER A 143 -3.63 -8.61 -11.25
CA SER A 143 -2.63 -8.17 -12.23
C SER A 143 -3.31 -7.64 -13.50
N THR A 144 -2.88 -6.47 -13.98
CA THR A 144 -3.34 -5.90 -15.26
C THR A 144 -2.40 -6.19 -16.44
N ILE A 145 -1.35 -6.99 -16.25
CA ILE A 145 -0.41 -7.36 -17.32
C ILE A 145 -1.03 -8.46 -18.18
N GLU A 146 -1.63 -8.09 -19.30
CA GLU A 146 -2.05 -9.03 -20.34
C GLU A 146 -0.82 -9.58 -21.07
N GLY A 147 -0.61 -10.90 -21.04
CA GLY A 147 0.32 -11.58 -21.95
C GLY A 147 1.66 -12.07 -21.38
N SER A 148 1.93 -12.00 -20.07
CA SER A 148 2.99 -12.85 -19.51
C SER A 148 2.42 -14.23 -19.24
N ASP A 149 3.10 -15.28 -19.72
CA ASP A 149 2.69 -16.67 -19.53
C ASP A 149 2.20 -16.91 -18.10
N GLN A 150 0.99 -17.50 -18.00
CA GLN A 150 0.26 -17.79 -16.78
C GLN A 150 0.92 -18.90 -15.94
N HIS A 151 2.25 -18.95 -15.91
CA HIS A 151 2.99 -19.82 -15.01
C HIS A 151 2.85 -19.26 -13.61
N GLU A 152 2.08 -19.98 -12.78
CA GLU A 152 2.11 -19.99 -11.31
C GLU A 152 3.01 -18.92 -10.65
N ILE A 153 2.63 -17.65 -10.76
CA ILE A 153 3.32 -16.60 -10.01
C ILE A 153 2.80 -16.72 -8.58
N LEU A 154 3.48 -17.56 -7.81
CA LEU A 154 3.42 -17.55 -6.36
C LEU A 154 3.92 -16.19 -5.90
N PHE A 155 3.03 -15.38 -5.33
CA PHE A 155 3.46 -14.25 -4.51
C PHE A 155 3.26 -14.65 -3.06
N GLU A 156 4.34 -14.60 -2.29
CA GLU A 156 4.39 -15.11 -0.93
C GLU A 156 4.69 -13.96 0.03
N PHE A 157 3.88 -13.84 1.07
CA PHE A 157 4.19 -12.95 2.19
C PHE A 157 5.05 -13.70 3.20
N ASN A 158 6.32 -13.89 2.84
CA ASN A 158 7.25 -14.76 3.56
C ASN A 158 7.53 -14.33 5.00
N GLN A 159 7.33 -13.05 5.34
CA GLN A 159 7.59 -12.53 6.69
C GLN A 159 6.31 -12.11 7.43
N LEU A 160 5.13 -12.23 6.81
CA LEU A 160 3.88 -11.76 7.40
C LEU A 160 3.51 -12.65 8.58
N SER A 161 3.69 -12.11 9.77
CA SER A 161 3.52 -12.83 11.02
C SER A 161 2.26 -12.42 11.77
N PHE A 162 1.73 -11.23 11.46
CA PHE A 162 0.54 -10.67 12.06
C PHE A 162 -0.42 -10.16 10.97
N LEU A 163 -1.64 -10.72 10.94
CA LEU A 163 -2.72 -10.28 10.07
C LEU A 163 -3.99 -10.05 10.90
N ALA A 164 -4.52 -8.84 10.83
CA ALA A 164 -5.73 -8.43 11.52
C ALA A 164 -6.68 -7.77 10.51
N LEU A 165 -7.82 -8.43 10.23
CA LEU A 165 -8.85 -7.93 9.32
C LEU A 165 -10.19 -7.85 10.08
N TRP A 166 -10.64 -6.63 10.37
CA TRP A 166 -11.76 -6.37 11.27
C TRP A 166 -12.76 -5.39 10.63
N ALA A 167 -14.06 -5.64 10.81
CA ALA A 167 -15.12 -4.76 10.32
C ALA A 167 -14.95 -4.32 8.84
N LEU A 168 -14.75 -5.29 7.93
CA LEU A 168 -14.56 -5.06 6.50
C LEU A 168 -15.81 -5.54 5.71
N PRO A 169 -16.90 -4.75 5.66
CA PRO A 169 -18.18 -5.20 5.11
C PRO A 169 -18.15 -5.48 3.61
N SER A 170 -17.21 -4.88 2.88
CA SER A 170 -17.08 -5.02 1.42
C SER A 170 -16.07 -6.09 1.00
N LEU A 171 -15.30 -6.67 1.92
CA LEU A 171 -14.18 -7.55 1.59
C LEU A 171 -14.69 -8.87 1.00
N VAL A 172 -14.37 -9.12 -0.27
CA VAL A 172 -14.76 -10.33 -0.99
C VAL A 172 -13.68 -11.40 -0.89
N CYS A 173 -12.41 -11.01 -1.06
CA CYS A 173 -11.28 -11.95 -1.05
C CYS A 173 -9.96 -11.25 -0.70
N PHE A 174 -8.90 -12.02 -0.41
CA PHE A 174 -7.58 -11.44 -0.21
C PHE A 174 -6.99 -10.97 -1.55
N TYR A 175 -7.08 -11.83 -2.56
CA TYR A 175 -6.57 -11.62 -3.92
C TYR A 175 -7.50 -12.37 -4.89
N PRO A 176 -7.98 -11.72 -5.96
CA PRO A 176 -8.95 -12.31 -6.89
C PRO A 176 -8.31 -13.21 -7.96
N GLY A 177 -6.97 -13.26 -8.06
CA GLY A 177 -6.29 -14.09 -9.07
C GLY A 177 -6.25 -15.57 -8.70
N MET A 178 -5.90 -16.41 -9.67
CA MET A 178 -5.87 -17.87 -9.52
C MET A 178 -4.63 -18.41 -8.78
N HIS A 179 -3.80 -17.51 -8.24
CA HIS A 179 -2.56 -17.88 -7.56
C HIS A 179 -2.84 -18.13 -6.07
N ASN A 180 -2.20 -19.15 -5.50
CA ASN A 180 -2.25 -19.41 -4.06
C ASN A 180 -1.42 -18.35 -3.33
N ILE A 181 -1.97 -17.85 -2.21
CA ILE A 181 -1.28 -16.88 -1.35
C ILE A 181 -0.70 -17.63 -0.17
N MET A 182 0.60 -17.87 -0.19
CA MET A 182 1.27 -18.50 0.94
C MET A 182 1.71 -17.44 1.95
N CYS A 183 1.27 -17.63 3.20
CA CYS A 183 1.70 -16.84 4.36
C CYS A 183 2.38 -17.78 5.37
N PRO A 184 3.56 -18.34 5.06
CA PRO A 184 4.15 -19.44 5.82
C PRO A 184 4.52 -19.06 7.27
N MET A 185 4.66 -17.76 7.55
CA MET A 185 5.05 -17.24 8.87
C MET A 185 3.88 -16.68 9.69
N LEU A 186 2.63 -16.84 9.25
CA LEU A 186 1.47 -16.26 9.93
C LEU A 186 1.26 -16.92 11.30
N LYS A 187 1.60 -16.20 12.38
CA LYS A 187 1.47 -16.69 13.76
C LYS A 187 0.14 -16.31 14.40
N LYS A 188 -0.45 -15.20 13.96
CA LYS A 188 -1.73 -14.67 14.45
C LYS A 188 -2.55 -14.13 13.27
N GLY A 189 -3.65 -14.82 12.97
CA GLY A 189 -4.69 -14.34 12.08
C GLY A 189 -5.98 -14.14 12.87
N ARG A 190 -6.56 -12.95 12.82
CA ARG A 190 -7.95 -12.72 13.28
C ARG A 190 -8.74 -12.22 12.09
N THR A 191 -9.48 -13.12 11.47
CA THR A 191 -10.44 -12.83 10.39
C THR A 191 -11.81 -13.29 10.87
N TYR A 192 -12.83 -12.43 10.80
CA TYR A 192 -14.22 -12.81 11.15
C TYR A 192 -14.98 -13.43 9.96
N TRP A 193 -14.26 -13.90 8.95
CA TRP A 193 -14.79 -14.49 7.72
C TRP A 193 -13.98 -15.74 7.36
N PRO A 194 -14.58 -16.77 6.71
CA PRO A 194 -13.84 -17.96 6.28
C PRO A 194 -12.96 -17.63 5.08
N MET A 195 -11.92 -16.83 5.27
CA MET A 195 -10.83 -16.73 4.31
C MET A 195 -9.93 -17.95 4.50
N LYS A 196 -9.88 -18.81 3.47
CA LYS A 196 -8.79 -19.76 3.33
C LYS A 196 -7.55 -18.98 2.89
N ILE A 197 -6.70 -18.64 3.85
CA ILE A 197 -5.28 -18.40 3.58
C ILE A 197 -4.70 -19.81 3.48
N THR A 198 -4.49 -20.30 2.26
CA THR A 198 -3.96 -21.66 2.01
C THR A 198 -2.56 -21.56 1.45
#